data_AF-A0A9E2LBN7-F1
#
_entry.id   AF-A0A9E2LBN7-F1
#
_cell.length_a   1.000
_cell.length_b   1.000
_cell.length_c   1.000
_cell.angle_alpha   90.00
_cell.angle_beta   90.00
_cell.angle_gamma   90.00
#
_symmetry.space_group_name_H-M   'P 1'
#
loop_
_entity.id
_entity.type
_entity.pdbx_description
1 polymer ?
#
loop_
_entity_poly.entity_id
_entity_poly.type
_entity_poly.pdbx_seq_one_letter_code
_entity_poly.pdbx_strand_id
1 'polypeptide(L)' 'MDKYIYDESNGLWYELQGDYYIPCFTLPTEKEHKPIGLWGPRHKRYLQEHKRAVYTTLLT' A
#
# COMPACT_ATOMS: atom_id res chain seq x y z
N MET A 1 -12.45 7.88 26.75
CA MET A 1 -12.38 6.95 25.60
C MET A 1 -11.03 6.27 25.68
N ASP A 2 -10.99 4.96 25.49
CA ASP A 2 -9.74 4.22 25.52
C ASP A 2 -8.96 4.48 24.23
N LYS A 3 -7.64 4.58 24.34
CA LYS A 3 -6.79 4.84 23.18
C LYS A 3 -6.83 3.67 22.18
N TYR A 4 -6.98 2.45 22.69
CA TYR A 4 -7.09 1.24 21.89
C TYR A 4 -8.27 0.40 22.34
N ILE A 5 -9.02 -0.14 21.38
CA ILE A 5 -10.11 -1.09 21.63
C ILE A 5 -9.92 -2.33 20.77
N TYR A 6 -10.34 -3.49 21.27
CA TYR A 6 -10.37 -4.74 20.53
C TYR A 6 -11.81 -5.14 20.26
N ASP A 7 -12.12 -5.43 19.01
CA ASP A 7 -13.43 -5.93 18.59
C ASP A 7 -13.37 -7.45 18.40
N GLU A 8 -14.01 -8.19 19.31
CA GLU A 8 -14.07 -9.65 19.24
C GLU A 8 -14.86 -10.15 18.02
N SER A 9 -15.78 -9.35 17.47
CA SER A 9 -16.63 -9.77 16.34
C SER A 9 -15.84 -9.86 15.02
N ASN A 10 -14.89 -8.94 14.82
CA ASN A 10 -14.05 -8.86 13.62
C ASN A 10 -12.59 -9.26 13.89
N GLY A 11 -12.19 -9.44 15.15
CA GLY A 11 -10.84 -9.79 15.56
C GLY A 11 -9.79 -8.68 15.34
N LEU A 12 -10.23 -7.42 15.29
CA LEU A 12 -9.38 -6.28 14.95
C LEU A 12 -9.13 -5.37 16.16
N TRP A 13 -7.92 -4.83 16.21
CA TRP A 13 -7.58 -3.71 17.08
C TRP A 13 -7.93 -2.40 16.40
N TYR A 14 -8.36 -1.41 17.18
CA TYR A 14 -8.60 -0.05 16.72
C TYR A 14 -7.85 0.95 17.59
N GLU A 15 -7.41 2.04 16.99
CA GLU A 15 -6.80 3.19 17.65
C GLU A 15 -7.72 4.41 17.54
N LEU A 16 -7.85 5.17 18.62
CA LEU A 16 -8.57 6.45 18.59
C LEU A 16 -7.73 7.53 17.91
N GLN A 17 -8.21 8.04 16.77
CA GLN A 17 -7.65 9.19 16.06
C GLN A 17 -8.72 10.26 15.87
N GLY A 18 -8.55 11.39 16.57
CA GLY A 18 -9.59 12.43 16.65
C GLY A 18 -10.85 11.87 17.30
N ASP A 19 -11.97 11.95 16.58
CA ASP A 19 -13.28 11.47 17.04
C ASP A 19 -13.62 10.05 16.54
N TYR A 20 -12.68 9.36 15.88
CA TYR A 20 -12.93 8.06 15.22
C TYR A 20 -11.97 6.96 15.70
N TYR A 21 -12.49 5.74 15.76
CA TYR A 21 -11.67 4.53 15.93
C TYR A 21 -11.26 3.98 14.56
N ILE A 22 -9.95 3.91 14.31
CA ILE A 22 -9.36 3.45 13.06
C ILE A 22 -8.72 2.07 13.26
N PRO A 23 -9.00 1.06 12.42
CA PRO A 23 -8.44 -0.28 12.57
C PRO A 23 -6.92 -0.30 12.37
N CYS A 24 -6.23 -0.96 13.30
CA CYS A 24 -4.81 -1.24 13.26
C CYS A 24 -4.53 -2.39 12.29
N PHE A 25 -4.29 -2.08 11.02
CA PHE A 25 -3.84 -3.08 10.06
C PHE A 25 -2.37 -3.42 10.29
N THR A 26 -2.10 -4.48 11.06
CA THR A 26 -0.79 -5.13 11.02
C THR A 26 -0.69 -5.86 9.68
N LEU A 27 0.05 -5.26 8.75
CA LEU A 27 0.38 -5.95 7.51
C LEU A 27 1.12 -7.25 7.88
N PRO A 28 0.75 -8.41 7.30
CA PRO A 28 1.55 -9.62 7.48
C PRO A 28 2.99 -9.28 7.09
N THR A 29 3.95 -9.61 7.95
CA THR A 29 5.39 -9.49 7.64
C THR A 29 5.74 -10.27 6.35
N GLU A 30 4.89 -11.20 5.92
CA GLU A 30 4.90 -11.86 4.60
C GLU A 30 4.62 -10.93 3.38
N LYS A 31 4.80 -9.61 3.52
CA LYS A 31 4.89 -8.66 2.41
C LYS A 31 6.28 -8.62 1.76
N GLU A 32 7.14 -9.58 2.05
CA GLU A 32 8.42 -9.72 1.37
C GLU A 32 8.19 -10.30 -0.05
N HIS A 33 8.27 -9.43 -1.05
CA HIS A 33 8.45 -9.77 -2.47
C HIS A 33 7.28 -10.40 -3.25
N LYS A 34 6.01 -10.08 -2.95
CA LYS A 34 4.98 -10.23 -4.00
C LYS A 34 5.14 -9.08 -5.01
N PRO A 35 5.44 -9.33 -6.30
CA PRO A 35 5.57 -8.26 -7.27
C PRO A 35 4.23 -7.50 -7.34
N ILE A 36 4.29 -6.18 -7.19
CA ILE A 36 3.14 -5.28 -7.23
C ILE A 36 2.59 -5.27 -8.67
N GLY A 37 1.78 -6.29 -8.97
CA GLY A 37 1.12 -6.47 -10.25
C GLY A 37 2.04 -6.66 -11.46
N LEU A 38 1.47 -7.14 -12.55
CA LEU A 38 2.16 -7.30 -13.84
C LEU A 38 2.24 -5.96 -14.61
N TRP A 39 1.37 -5.00 -14.26
CA TRP A 39 1.17 -3.76 -14.99
C TRP A 39 2.29 -2.74 -14.81
N GLY A 40 2.86 -2.62 -13.61
CA GLY A 40 3.99 -1.71 -13.36
C GLY A 40 5.21 -2.04 -14.24
N PRO A 41 5.71 -3.29 -14.21
CA PRO A 41 6.81 -3.72 -15.07
C PRO A 41 6.50 -3.60 -16.57
N ARG A 42 5.28 -3.93 -17.00
CA ARG A 42 4.86 -3.80 -18.41
C ARG A 42 4.79 -2.34 -18.88
N HIS A 43 4.24 -1.46 -18.05
CA HIS A 43 4.15 -0.05 -18.37
C HIS A 43 5.54 0.59 -18.47
N LYS A 44 6.45 0.22 -17.55
CA LYS A 44 7.86 0.62 -17.64
C LYS A 44 8.48 0.24 -18.99
N ARG A 45 8.29 -1.01 -19.44
CA ARG A 45 8.82 -1.49 -20.73
C ARG A 45 8.23 -0.72 -21.92
N TYR A 46 6.91 -0.47 -21.91
CA TYR A 46 6.26 0.34 -22.93
C TYR A 46 6.86 1.76 -23.03
N LEU A 47 7.10 2.40 -21.89
CA LEU A 47 7.71 3.74 -21.86
C LEU A 47 9.13 3.74 -22.43
N GLN A 48 9.93 2.71 -22.12
CA GLN A 48 11.28 2.55 -22.66
C GLN A 48 11.29 2.35 -24.19
N GLU A 49 10.39 1.53 -24.72
CA GLU A 49 10.35 1.17 -26.15
C GLU A 49 9.70 2.27 -27.00
N HIS A 50 8.64 2.91 -26.51
CA HIS A 50 7.78 3.80 -27.32
C HIS A 50 7.73 5.27 -26.89
N LYS A 51 8.10 5.58 -25.64
CA LYS A 51 7.98 6.94 -25.07
C LYS A 51 9.26 7.38 -24.36
N ARG A 52 10.41 7.23 -25.05
CA ARG A 52 11.75 7.49 -24.49
C ARG A 52 11.89 8.85 -23.79
N ALA A 53 11.35 9.93 -24.37
CA ALA A 53 11.40 11.26 -23.76
C ALA A 53 10.69 11.31 -22.39
N VAL A 54 9.49 10.72 -22.31
CA VAL A 54 8.72 10.61 -21.06
C VAL A 54 9.47 9.73 -20.06
N TYR A 55 10.01 8.59 -20.51
CA TYR A 55 10.80 7.70 -19.67
C TYR A 55 12.03 8.40 -19.08
N THR A 56 12.76 9.18 -19.89
CA THR A 56 13.92 9.95 -19.42
C THR A 56 13.54 11.04 -18.42
N THR A 57 12.42 11.75 -18.63
CA THR A 57 11.92 12.74 -17.67
C THR A 57 11.55 12.10 -16.33
N LEU A 58 10.99 10.89 -16.33
CA LEU A 58 10.63 10.17 -15.10
C LEU A 58 11.83 9.59 -14.33
N LEU A 59 13.00 9.51 -14.97
CA LEU A 59 14.25 9.03 -14.34
C LEU A 59 15.07 10.15 -13.70
N THR A 60 14.70 11.41 -13.92
CA THR A 60 15.39 12.61 -13.42
C THR A 60 14.65 13.14 -12.21
#